data_AF-A0A317LXC3-F1
#
_entry.id   AF-A0A317LXC3-F1
#
_cell.length_a   1.000
_cell.length_b   1.000
_cell.length_c   1.000
_cell.angle_alpha   90.00
_cell.angle_beta   90.00
_cell.angle_gamma   90.00
#
_symmetry.space_group_name_H-M   'P 1'
#
loop_
_entity.id
_entity.type
_entity.pdbx_description
1 polymer ?
#
loop_
_entity_poly.entity_id
_entity_poly.type
_entity_poly.pdbx_seq_one_letter_code
_entity_poly.pdbx_strand_id
1 'polypeptide(L)'
;MDADPTPPLDQAAEARRRLAAHTAPPASFWVVQAVGCTLVAGLPIWMSLLSVDARYLQWILVVVALAAAGLSWVRRRRTGVTLPRWASAYPSARRPRVVVMIVTVLGLIAIHTLVGRGQEGLALAVLGPVALASLGGYLWVHASMRRDIEDGRVRA
;
A
#
# COMPACT_ATOMS: atom_id res chain seq x y z
N MET A 1 -21.35 42.39 -17.68
CA MET A 1 -19.91 42.20 -17.47
C MET A 1 -19.80 41.02 -16.53
N ASP A 2 -20.00 39.83 -17.11
CA ASP A 2 -20.13 38.60 -16.36
C ASP A 2 -18.72 38.11 -16.03
N ALA A 3 -18.34 38.24 -14.76
CA ALA A 3 -17.17 37.57 -14.26
C ALA A 3 -17.41 36.07 -14.39
N ASP A 4 -16.73 35.45 -15.34
CA ASP A 4 -16.68 34.00 -15.48
C ASP A 4 -16.28 33.42 -14.10
N PRO A 5 -17.15 32.64 -13.45
CA PRO A 5 -16.89 32.11 -12.10
C PRO A 5 -15.82 31.02 -12.10
N THR A 6 -15.21 30.70 -13.24
CA THR A 6 -14.13 29.73 -13.31
C THR A 6 -12.82 30.33 -12.77
N PRO A 7 -12.20 29.73 -11.74
CA PRO A 7 -10.89 30.18 -11.29
C PRO A 7 -9.90 30.04 -12.45
N PRO A 8 -8.97 30.98 -12.62
CA PRO A 8 -7.98 30.92 -13.69
C PRO A 8 -7.23 29.58 -13.63
N LEU A 9 -6.98 28.98 -14.80
CA LEU A 9 -6.42 27.62 -14.93
C LEU A 9 -5.15 27.41 -14.09
N ASP A 10 -4.36 28.46 -13.92
CA ASP A 10 -3.15 28.45 -13.08
C ASP A 10 -3.45 28.31 -11.58
N GLN A 11 -4.51 28.94 -11.07
CA GLN A 11 -4.95 28.76 -9.68
C GLN A 11 -5.48 27.35 -9.44
N ALA A 12 -6.18 26.77 -10.43
CA ALA A 12 -6.64 25.39 -10.35
C ALA A 12 -5.47 24.39 -10.37
N ALA A 13 -4.44 24.63 -11.20
CA ALA A 13 -3.23 23.81 -11.24
C ALA A 13 -2.42 23.91 -9.93
N GLU A 14 -2.26 25.12 -9.39
CA GLU A 14 -1.57 25.37 -8.12
C GLU A 14 -2.30 24.70 -6.94
N ALA A 15 -3.64 24.79 -6.90
CA ALA A 15 -4.46 24.11 -5.90
C ALA A 15 -4.29 22.58 -5.96
N ARG A 16 -4.27 21.99 -7.17
CA ARG A 16 -4.03 20.55 -7.37
C ARG A 16 -2.63 20.13 -6.91
N ARG A 17 -1.59 20.94 -7.19
CA ARG A 17 -0.23 20.69 -6.71
C ARG A 17 -0.14 20.73 -5.19
N ARG A 18 -0.79 21.71 -4.55
CA ARG A 18 -0.86 21.81 -3.07
C ARG A 18 -1.60 20.63 -2.47
N LEU A 19 -2.71 20.22 -3.06
CA LEU A 19 -3.45 19.01 -2.64
C LEU A 19 -2.57 17.76 -2.78
N ALA A 20 -1.92 17.58 -3.95
CA ALA A 20 -1.02 16.46 -4.22
C ALA A 20 0.11 16.37 -3.18
N ALA A 21 0.71 17.51 -2.81
CA ALA A 21 1.75 17.59 -1.78
C ALA A 21 1.25 17.17 -0.38
N HIS A 22 0.03 17.53 0.00
CA HIS A 22 -0.57 17.15 1.29
C HIS A 22 -1.07 15.69 1.34
N THR A 23 -1.19 15.03 0.17
CA THR A 23 -1.51 13.60 0.09
C THR A 23 -0.34 12.66 0.25
N ALA A 24 0.90 13.16 0.13
CA ALA A 24 2.07 12.31 0.24
C ALA A 24 2.22 11.84 1.71
N PRO A 25 2.12 10.54 1.98
CA PRO A 25 2.29 10.06 3.34
C PRO A 25 3.74 10.23 3.81
N PRO A 26 3.97 10.49 5.10
CA PRO A 26 5.32 10.66 5.65
C PRO A 26 6.15 9.38 5.46
N ALA A 27 7.48 9.50 5.37
CA ALA A 27 8.39 8.37 5.20
C ALA A 27 8.17 7.26 6.25
N SER A 28 7.84 7.64 7.49
CA SER A 28 7.50 6.71 8.58
C SER A 28 6.32 5.80 8.27
N PHE A 29 5.34 6.27 7.49
CA PHE A 29 4.24 5.43 7.03
C PHE A 29 4.74 4.27 6.17
N TRP A 30 5.66 4.55 5.25
CA TRP A 30 6.20 3.53 4.35
C TRP A 30 7.04 2.50 5.08
N VAL A 31 7.80 2.95 6.09
CA VAL A 31 8.55 2.05 6.97
C VAL A 31 7.60 1.13 7.74
N VAL A 32 6.56 1.68 8.37
CA VAL A 32 5.56 0.88 9.11
C VAL A 32 4.83 -0.10 8.19
N GLN A 33 4.47 0.34 6.98
CA GLN A 33 3.84 -0.52 5.98
C GLN A 33 4.77 -1.65 5.53
N ALA A 34 6.05 -1.35 5.27
CA ALA A 34 7.05 -2.35 4.90
C ALA A 34 7.23 -3.39 6.01
N VAL A 35 7.39 -2.93 7.26
CA VAL A 35 7.50 -3.81 8.43
C VAL A 35 6.27 -4.70 8.57
N GLY A 36 5.07 -4.12 8.48
CA GLY A 36 3.83 -4.89 8.52
C GLY A 36 3.73 -5.95 7.43
N CYS A 37 4.07 -5.58 6.18
CA CYS A 37 4.10 -6.53 5.06
C CYS A 37 5.11 -7.66 5.28
N THR A 38 6.32 -7.36 5.76
CA THR A 38 7.34 -8.38 6.04
C THR A 38 6.91 -9.33 7.15
N LEU A 39 6.31 -8.81 8.22
CA LEU A 39 5.79 -9.64 9.31
C LEU A 39 4.69 -10.58 8.83
N VAL A 40 3.75 -10.07 8.03
CA VAL A 40 2.64 -10.86 7.47
C VAL A 40 3.14 -11.88 6.44
N ALA A 41 4.07 -11.51 5.57
CA ALA A 41 4.61 -12.43 4.56
C ALA A 41 5.52 -13.50 5.18
N GLY A 42 6.20 -13.18 6.29
CA GLY A 42 7.04 -14.11 7.03
C GLY A 42 6.27 -15.07 7.94
N LEU A 43 4.96 -14.88 8.13
CA LEU A 43 4.13 -15.73 9.01
C LEU A 43 4.37 -17.24 8.84
N PRO A 44 4.38 -17.80 7.62
CA PRO A 44 4.62 -19.24 7.43
C PRO A 44 5.98 -19.68 8.00
N ILE A 45 7.00 -18.84 7.83
CA ILE A 45 8.38 -19.09 8.29
C ILE A 45 8.42 -19.04 9.82
N TRP A 46 7.84 -18.00 10.41
CA TRP A 46 7.75 -17.85 11.87
C TRP A 46 7.00 -19.02 12.50
N MET A 47 5.91 -19.48 11.87
CA MET A 47 5.13 -20.62 12.34
C MET A 47 5.92 -21.92 12.34
N SER A 48 6.71 -22.18 11.29
CA SER A 48 7.58 -23.35 11.22
C SER A 48 8.62 -23.32 12.33
N LEU A 49 9.30 -22.16 12.48
CA LEU A 49 10.40 -22.00 13.44
C LEU A 49 9.95 -22.01 14.91
N LEU A 50 8.81 -21.41 15.21
CA LEU A 50 8.33 -21.24 16.58
C LEU A 50 7.34 -22.34 17.01
N SER A 51 6.98 -23.29 16.12
CA SER A 51 5.97 -24.33 16.37
C SER A 51 4.66 -23.76 16.96
N VAL A 52 4.23 -22.62 16.43
CA VAL A 52 3.12 -21.84 16.99
C VAL A 52 1.78 -22.41 16.55
N ASP A 53 0.91 -22.72 17.52
CA ASP A 53 -0.45 -23.23 17.31
C ASP A 53 -1.29 -22.26 16.44
N ALA A 54 -2.12 -22.81 15.55
CA ALA A 54 -2.94 -22.07 14.59
C ALA A 54 -3.89 -21.05 15.26
N ARG A 55 -4.22 -21.24 16.55
CA ARG A 55 -4.97 -20.26 17.35
C ARG A 55 -4.27 -18.91 17.50
N TYR A 56 -2.94 -18.90 17.56
CA TYR A 56 -2.18 -17.65 17.62
C TYR A 56 -2.17 -16.92 16.27
N LEU A 57 -2.35 -17.63 15.15
CA LEU A 57 -2.49 -17.03 13.82
C LEU A 57 -3.67 -16.06 13.76
N GLN A 58 -4.80 -16.47 14.32
CA GLN A 58 -6.01 -15.66 14.35
C GLN A 58 -5.76 -14.36 15.11
N TRP A 59 -5.08 -14.43 16.26
CA TRP A 59 -4.72 -13.24 17.04
C TRP A 59 -3.73 -12.33 16.32
N ILE A 60 -2.72 -12.89 15.64
CA ILE A 60 -1.77 -12.10 14.85
C ILE A 60 -2.50 -11.39 13.70
N LEU A 61 -3.36 -12.09 12.97
CA LEU A 61 -4.15 -11.50 11.88
C LEU A 61 -5.09 -10.41 12.40
N VAL A 62 -5.70 -10.60 13.58
CA VAL A 62 -6.53 -9.57 14.24
C VAL A 62 -5.69 -8.35 14.59
N VAL A 63 -4.50 -8.53 15.19
CA VAL A 63 -3.60 -7.41 15.53
C VAL A 63 -3.16 -6.66 14.26
N VAL A 64 -2.82 -7.38 13.19
CA VAL A 64 -2.47 -6.78 11.89
C VAL A 64 -3.66 -6.01 11.30
N ALA A 65 -4.86 -6.59 11.33
CA ALA A 65 -6.07 -5.93 10.84
C ALA A 65 -6.40 -4.67 11.65
N LEU A 66 -6.27 -4.74 12.98
CA LEU A 66 -6.44 -3.60 13.88
C LEU A 66 -5.39 -2.52 13.65
N ALA A 67 -4.12 -2.90 13.44
CA ALA A 67 -3.05 -1.96 13.12
C ALA A 67 -3.30 -1.26 11.78
N ALA A 68 -3.71 -2.01 10.75
CA ALA A 68 -4.07 -1.47 9.44
C ALA A 68 -5.29 -0.53 9.52
N ALA A 69 -6.32 -0.91 10.28
CA ALA A 69 -7.49 -0.08 10.53
C ALA A 69 -7.14 1.21 11.30
N GLY A 70 -6.30 1.09 12.33
CA GLY A 70 -5.79 2.21 13.12
C GLY A 70 -4.98 3.19 12.25
N LEU A 71 -4.06 2.68 11.41
CA LEU A 71 -3.32 3.51 10.46
C LEU A 71 -4.23 4.22 9.46
N SER A 72 -5.25 3.52 8.95
CA SER A 72 -6.26 4.08 8.06
C SER A 72 -7.06 5.21 8.74
N TRP A 73 -7.39 5.04 10.02
CA TRP A 73 -8.11 6.03 10.81
C TRP A 73 -7.26 7.27 11.15
N VAL A 74 -6.01 7.07 11.58
CA VAL A 74 -5.05 8.17 11.87
C VAL A 74 -4.78 8.99 10.62
N ARG A 75 -4.61 8.36 9.45
CA ARG A 75 -4.51 9.06 8.17
C ARG A 75 -5.73 9.94 7.90
N ARG A 76 -6.94 9.40 8.13
CA ARG A 76 -8.20 10.12 7.88
C ARG A 76 -8.34 11.38 8.72
N ARG A 77 -7.87 11.37 9.97
CA ARG A 77 -7.88 12.56 10.84
C ARG A 77 -6.86 13.62 10.43
N ARG A 78 -5.70 13.23 9.88
CA ARG A 78 -4.61 14.18 9.60
C ARG A 78 -4.75 14.93 8.29
N THR A 79 -5.36 14.35 7.25
CA THR A 79 -5.33 14.97 5.92
C THR A 79 -6.46 15.96 5.65
N GLY A 80 -7.58 15.92 6.40
CA GLY A 80 -8.72 16.86 6.26
C GLY A 80 -9.45 16.85 4.91
N VAL A 81 -8.84 16.28 3.87
CA VAL A 81 -9.30 16.21 2.49
C VAL A 81 -9.73 14.78 2.17
N THR A 82 -11.00 14.62 1.78
CA THR A 82 -11.57 13.37 1.28
C THR A 82 -11.29 13.22 -0.22
N LEU A 83 -10.15 12.62 -0.56
CA LEU A 83 -9.93 12.11 -1.91
C LEU A 83 -10.61 10.74 -2.07
N PRO A 84 -11.08 10.39 -3.29
CA PRO A 84 -11.69 9.10 -3.54
C PRO A 84 -10.72 7.98 -3.16
N ARG A 85 -11.13 7.15 -2.19
CA ARG A 85 -10.30 6.14 -1.52
C ARG A 85 -9.78 5.04 -2.45
N TRP A 86 -10.35 4.91 -3.65
CA TRP A 86 -10.21 3.69 -4.44
C TRP A 86 -9.20 3.92 -5.55
N ALA A 87 -8.19 3.07 -5.64
CA ALA A 87 -7.24 3.10 -6.76
C ALA A 87 -7.91 2.95 -8.13
N SER A 88 -9.16 2.48 -8.20
CA SER A 88 -9.96 2.44 -9.42
C SER A 88 -10.38 3.83 -9.93
N ALA A 89 -10.44 4.84 -9.07
CA ALA A 89 -10.69 6.24 -9.43
C ALA A 89 -9.52 6.89 -10.18
N TYR A 90 -8.33 6.27 -10.12
CA TYR A 90 -7.08 6.73 -10.71
C TYR A 90 -6.71 5.84 -11.90
N PRO A 91 -6.94 6.27 -13.16
CA PRO A 91 -6.73 5.42 -14.34
C PRO A 91 -5.29 4.92 -14.47
N SER A 92 -4.30 5.75 -14.12
CA SER A 92 -2.87 5.42 -14.22
C SER A 92 -2.43 4.44 -13.13
N ALA A 93 -3.15 4.39 -12.01
CA ALA A 93 -2.84 3.50 -10.89
C ALA A 93 -3.40 2.06 -11.06
N ARG A 94 -4.27 1.80 -12.04
CA ARG A 94 -4.92 0.49 -12.21
C ARG A 94 -3.95 -0.62 -12.60
N ARG A 95 -3.18 -0.42 -13.67
CA ARG A 95 -2.17 -1.38 -14.13
C ARG A 95 -1.12 -1.69 -13.07
N PRO A 96 -0.45 -0.69 -12.45
CA PRO A 96 0.54 -0.99 -11.41
C PRO A 96 -0.08 -1.71 -10.22
N ARG A 97 -1.32 -1.40 -9.83
CA ARG A 97 -2.01 -2.13 -8.75
C ARG A 97 -2.18 -3.62 -9.06
N VAL A 98 -2.60 -3.97 -10.27
CA VAL A 98 -2.78 -5.37 -10.67
C VAL A 98 -1.43 -6.10 -10.69
N VAL A 99 -0.40 -5.48 -11.25
CA VAL A 99 0.96 -6.04 -11.28
C VAL A 99 1.46 -6.33 -9.86
N VAL A 100 1.33 -5.36 -8.95
CA VAL A 100 1.78 -5.51 -7.56
C VAL A 100 1.00 -6.60 -6.84
N MET A 101 -0.31 -6.68 -7.07
CA MET A 101 -1.14 -7.74 -6.50
C MET A 101 -0.68 -9.13 -6.98
N ILE A 102 -0.44 -9.30 -8.28
CA ILE A 102 0.04 -10.57 -8.85
C ILE A 102 1.40 -10.95 -8.25
N VAL A 103 2.36 -10.02 -8.23
CA VAL A 103 3.69 -10.27 -7.67
C VAL A 103 3.63 -10.65 -6.20
N THR A 104 2.79 -9.97 -5.42
CA THR A 104 2.63 -10.25 -3.98
C THR A 104 2.01 -11.64 -3.76
N VAL A 105 0.96 -11.98 -4.51
CA VAL A 105 0.29 -13.28 -4.42
C VAL A 105 1.24 -14.41 -4.83
N LEU A 106 1.95 -14.28 -5.94
CA LEU A 106 2.93 -15.27 -6.38
C LEU A 106 4.07 -15.43 -5.36
N GLY A 107 4.57 -14.32 -4.79
CA GLY A 107 5.59 -14.34 -3.75
C GLY A 107 5.12 -15.08 -2.50
N LEU A 108 3.89 -14.85 -2.04
CA LEU A 108 3.30 -15.55 -0.91
C LEU A 108 3.13 -17.05 -1.18
N ILE A 109 2.66 -17.43 -2.37
CA ILE A 109 2.53 -18.84 -2.78
C ILE A 109 3.90 -19.52 -2.77
N ALA A 110 4.94 -18.86 -3.29
CA ALA A 110 6.31 -19.38 -3.32
C ALA A 110 6.86 -19.58 -1.89
N ILE A 111 6.68 -18.61 -1.00
CA ILE A 111 7.10 -18.72 0.41
C ILE A 111 6.36 -19.88 1.10
N HIS A 112 5.05 -19.98 0.91
CA HIS A 112 4.24 -21.03 1.54
C HIS A 112 4.64 -22.44 1.06
N THR A 113 4.90 -22.59 -0.24
CA THR A 113 5.36 -23.88 -0.80
C THR A 113 6.79 -24.24 -0.37
N LEU A 114 7.69 -23.26 -0.21
CA LEU A 114 9.05 -23.49 0.31
C LEU A 114 9.01 -23.94 1.78
N VAL A 115 8.21 -23.28 2.61
CA VAL A 115 8.03 -23.68 4.02
C VAL A 115 7.39 -25.06 4.11
N GLY A 116 6.35 -25.36 3.32
CA GLY A 116 5.73 -26.69 3.31
C GLY A 116 6.66 -27.83 2.87
N ARG A 117 7.78 -27.52 2.20
CA ARG A 117 8.83 -28.48 1.82
C ARG A 117 9.99 -28.53 2.81
N GLY A 118 9.89 -27.84 3.95
CA GLY A 118 10.96 -27.77 4.96
C GLY A 118 12.17 -26.95 4.51
N GLN A 119 12.02 -26.05 3.53
CA GLN A 119 13.11 -25.22 3.02
C GLN A 119 13.04 -23.79 3.60
N GLU A 120 13.08 -23.65 4.93
CA GLU A 120 12.88 -22.35 5.57
C GLU A 120 13.98 -21.33 5.22
N GLY A 121 15.22 -21.78 5.04
CA GLY A 121 16.34 -20.92 4.63
C GLY A 121 16.12 -20.26 3.27
N LEU A 122 15.56 -20.99 2.30
CA LEU A 122 15.20 -20.45 0.99
C LEU A 122 13.97 -19.54 1.07
N ALA A 123 12.99 -19.89 1.92
CA ALA A 123 11.84 -19.04 2.16
C ALA A 123 12.25 -17.66 2.72
N LEU A 124 13.22 -17.62 3.64
CA LEU A 124 13.80 -16.37 4.16
C LEU A 124 14.53 -15.57 3.07
N ALA A 125 15.30 -16.24 2.21
CA ALA A 125 15.98 -15.59 1.10
C ALA A 125 14.99 -14.95 0.10
N VAL A 126 13.83 -15.57 -0.12
CA VAL A 126 12.76 -15.06 -1.01
C VAL A 126 11.93 -13.94 -0.34
N LEU A 127 11.81 -13.95 0.99
CA LEU A 127 11.05 -12.95 1.74
C LEU A 127 11.54 -11.52 1.48
N GLY A 128 12.85 -11.28 1.50
CA GLY A 128 13.44 -9.96 1.26
C GLY A 128 13.08 -9.38 -0.11
N PRO A 129 13.34 -10.08 -1.22
CA PRO A 129 12.93 -9.68 -2.56
C PRO A 129 11.42 -9.44 -2.70
N VAL A 130 10.57 -10.31 -2.12
CA VAL A 130 9.10 -10.14 -2.17
C VAL A 130 8.67 -8.89 -1.42
N ALA A 131 9.24 -8.62 -0.25
CA ALA A 131 8.96 -7.43 0.53
C ALA A 131 9.38 -6.15 -0.22
N LEU A 132 10.58 -6.14 -0.82
CA LEU A 132 11.06 -5.02 -1.63
C LEU A 132 10.22 -4.79 -2.87
N ALA A 133 9.86 -5.85 -3.60
CA ALA A 133 9.00 -5.75 -4.78
C ALA A 133 7.60 -5.22 -4.41
N SER A 134 7.05 -5.67 -3.29
CA SER A 134 5.76 -5.19 -2.78
C SER A 134 5.84 -3.71 -2.40
N LEU A 135 6.89 -3.30 -1.67
CA LEU A 135 7.10 -1.91 -1.27
C LEU A 135 7.29 -0.99 -2.49
N GLY A 136 8.19 -1.35 -3.41
CA GLY A 136 8.43 -0.61 -4.64
C GLY A 136 7.17 -0.51 -5.50
N GLY A 137 6.41 -1.59 -5.55
CA GLY A 137 5.09 -1.65 -6.17
C GLY A 137 4.10 -0.65 -5.57
N TYR A 138 3.97 -0.63 -4.24
CA TYR A 138 3.10 0.31 -3.53
C TYR A 138 3.52 1.77 -3.76
N LEU A 139 4.83 2.05 -3.75
CA LEU A 139 5.36 3.38 -4.06
C LEU A 139 5.00 3.80 -5.50
N TRP A 140 5.10 2.87 -6.46
CA TRP A 140 4.74 3.14 -7.86
C TRP A 140 3.24 3.41 -8.06
N VAL A 141 2.38 2.66 -7.37
CA VAL A 141 0.93 2.90 -7.36
C VAL A 141 0.63 4.30 -6.80
N HIS A 142 1.25 4.66 -5.68
CA HIS A 142 1.03 5.96 -5.04
C HIS A 142 1.59 7.13 -5.88
N ALA A 143 2.73 6.94 -6.55
CA ALA A 143 3.28 7.91 -7.49
C ALA A 143 2.35 8.12 -8.70
N SER A 144 1.76 7.03 -9.21
CA SER A 144 0.79 7.09 -10.31
C SER A 144 -0.50 7.82 -9.91
N MET A 145 -1.01 7.57 -8.70
CA MET A 145 -2.15 8.33 -8.16
C MET A 145 -1.85 9.82 -8.02
N ARG A 146 -0.64 10.17 -7.55
CA ARG A 146 -0.23 11.57 -7.40
C ARG A 146 -0.22 12.29 -8.75
N ARG A 147 0.31 11.66 -9.80
CA ARG A 147 0.27 12.21 -11.16
C ARG A 147 -1.16 12.41 -11.67
N ASP A 148 -2.05 11.46 -11.41
CA ASP A 148 -3.47 11.59 -11.78
C ASP A 148 -4.19 12.74 -11.02
N ILE A 149 -3.78 13.04 -9.78
CA ILE A 149 -4.27 14.21 -9.02
C ILE A 149 -3.73 15.51 -9.61
N GLU A 150 -2.43 15.58 -9.91
CA GLU A 150 -1.78 16.76 -10.50
C GLU A 150 -2.41 17.09 -11.87
N ASP A 151 -2.70 16.08 -12.67
CA ASP A 151 -3.33 16.22 -13.99
C ASP A 151 -4.86 16.38 -13.94
N GLY A 152 -5.49 16.24 -12.76
CA GLY A 152 -6.94 16.33 -12.61
C GLY A 152 -7.73 15.19 -13.27
N ARG A 153 -7.11 14.03 -13.54
CA ARG A 153 -7.73 12.87 -14.20
C ARG A 153 -8.52 11.96 -13.25
N VAL A 154 -8.83 12.45 -12.05
CA VAL A 154 -9.54 11.69 -11.02
C VAL A 154 -11.00 11.49 -11.45
N ARG A 155 -11.42 10.24 -11.59
CA ARG A 155 -12.81 9.90 -11.89
C ARG A 155 -13.58 9.77 -10.56
N ALA A 156 -14.57 10.63 -10.37
CA ALA A 156 -15.52 10.56 -9.25
C ALA A 156 -16.47 9.37 -9.42
#